data_AF-A0A7X7L4D4-F1
#
_entry.id   AF-A0A7X7L4D4-F1
#
_cell.length_a   1.000
_cell.length_b   1.000
_cell.length_c   1.000
_cell.angle_alpha   90.00
_cell.angle_beta   90.00
_cell.angle_gamma   90.00
#
_symmetry.space_group_name_H-M   'P 1'
#
loop_
_entity.id
_entity.type
_entity.pdbx_description
1 polymer ?
#
loop_
_entity_poly.entity_id
_entity_poly.type
_entity_poly.pdbx_seq_one_letter_code
_entity_poly.pdbx_strand_id
1 'polypeptide(L)'
;MRKSKIAIILFLLIISLLILSSCSIVKFPVYLYGLIDTEGNYIVEPTFTGIKIGKEGLYPIRQGYNEYYKWGFCDRTGEVVIEPQYKDASMFSEGYAPVKLYDDESLWVFIDKDNNIVFDKEFNYALPFSEGLACVQSSKRDATYNLWGYIDNTGEYVIEPQFQAAASFSEGLAKFQTGSGVAGLCGYINMQGEVVIEPQFSYAGLFSDGLASVKLSLDQETNDAGYIDKEGNIVIPLQYYNTTTFKEGLAPVLQGETFEDALYGYINKDNEMIIKPKYYMAYSFSEGLAAVKTDYYENSGWMYINIEGKLVIKNDYSSASSFIDGIAPVGMVEYR
;
A
#
# COMPACT_ATOMS: atom_id res chain seq x y z
N MET A 1 -68.53 -21.14 18.68
CA MET A 1 -67.75 -19.90 18.38
C MET A 1 -66.42 -19.75 19.12
N ARG A 2 -66.20 -20.33 20.32
CA ARG A 2 -64.94 -20.13 21.09
C ARG A 2 -63.73 -20.97 20.61
N LYS A 3 -63.93 -22.20 20.13
CA LYS A 3 -62.85 -23.10 19.65
C LYS A 3 -62.19 -22.63 18.33
N SER A 4 -62.94 -21.97 17.45
CA SER A 4 -62.42 -21.48 16.16
C SER A 4 -61.51 -20.26 16.31
N LYS A 5 -61.76 -19.38 17.30
CA LYS A 5 -60.88 -18.22 17.56
C LYS A 5 -59.52 -18.64 18.14
N ILE A 6 -59.47 -19.67 18.97
CA ILE A 6 -58.21 -20.19 19.54
C ILE A 6 -57.36 -20.88 18.47
N ALA A 7 -57.98 -21.64 17.56
CA ALA A 7 -57.26 -22.28 16.44
C ALA A 7 -56.65 -21.26 15.47
N ILE A 8 -57.35 -20.15 15.19
CA ILE A 8 -56.84 -19.06 14.35
C ILE A 8 -55.68 -18.34 15.02
N ILE A 9 -55.74 -18.10 16.34
CA ILE A 9 -54.65 -17.47 17.10
C ILE A 9 -53.42 -18.37 17.16
N LEU A 10 -53.58 -19.68 17.39
CA LEU A 10 -52.45 -20.63 17.34
C LEU A 10 -51.85 -20.74 15.94
N PHE A 11 -52.67 -20.73 14.89
CA PHE A 11 -52.19 -20.77 13.50
C PHE A 11 -51.41 -19.51 13.13
N LEU A 12 -51.86 -18.33 13.56
CA LEU A 12 -51.15 -17.07 13.36
C LEU A 12 -49.85 -16.99 14.16
N LEU A 13 -49.80 -17.53 15.37
CA LEU A 13 -48.57 -17.65 16.17
C LEU A 13 -47.56 -18.63 15.57
N ILE A 14 -48.03 -19.76 15.03
CA ILE A 14 -47.17 -20.74 14.33
C ILE A 14 -46.64 -20.14 13.03
N ILE A 15 -47.45 -19.38 12.29
CA ILE A 15 -46.99 -18.64 11.10
C ILE A 15 -46.00 -17.54 11.48
N SER A 16 -46.22 -16.80 12.57
CA SER A 16 -45.26 -15.76 12.99
C SER A 16 -43.94 -16.37 13.47
N LEU A 17 -43.97 -17.51 14.19
CA LEU A 17 -42.75 -18.26 14.53
C LEU A 17 -42.07 -18.83 13.29
N LEU A 18 -42.82 -19.33 12.30
CA LEU A 18 -42.26 -19.84 11.03
C LEU A 18 -41.61 -18.73 10.20
N ILE A 19 -42.24 -17.54 10.11
CA ILE A 19 -41.70 -16.36 9.42
C ILE A 19 -40.45 -15.83 10.14
N LEU A 20 -40.42 -15.87 11.48
CA LEU A 20 -39.23 -15.51 12.27
C LEU A 20 -38.09 -16.52 12.10
N SER A 21 -38.40 -17.81 11.91
CA SER A 21 -37.38 -18.84 11.65
C SER A 21 -36.93 -18.95 10.19
N SER A 22 -37.60 -18.30 9.25
CA SER A 22 -37.24 -18.30 7.81
C SER A 22 -36.60 -17.00 7.33
N CYS A 23 -36.40 -16.02 8.21
CA CYS A 23 -35.56 -14.86 7.91
C CYS A 23 -34.10 -15.30 8.09
N SER A 24 -33.51 -15.89 7.05
CA SER A 24 -32.05 -16.01 6.98
C SER A 24 -31.47 -14.61 7.15
N ILE A 25 -30.80 -14.37 8.29
CA ILE A 25 -30.06 -13.14 8.54
C ILE A 25 -29.07 -13.01 7.38
N VAL A 26 -29.30 -12.03 6.51
CA VAL A 26 -28.33 -11.69 5.46
C VAL A 26 -27.12 -11.13 6.20
N LYS A 27 -26.07 -11.94 6.28
CA LYS A 27 -24.82 -11.53 6.89
C LYS A 27 -24.01 -10.73 5.87
N PHE A 28 -23.53 -9.56 6.28
CA PHE A 28 -22.70 -8.73 5.42
C PHE A 28 -21.22 -8.96 5.76
N PRO A 29 -20.32 -9.01 4.75
CA PRO A 29 -18.90 -9.10 5.01
C PRO A 29 -18.41 -7.80 5.65
N VAL A 30 -17.73 -7.93 6.77
CA VAL A 30 -17.05 -6.85 7.49
C VAL A 30 -15.56 -7.14 7.42
N TYR A 31 -14.81 -6.19 6.85
CA TYR A 31 -13.35 -6.28 6.77
C TYR A 31 -12.74 -5.66 8.01
N LEU A 32 -12.05 -6.48 8.80
CA LEU A 32 -11.36 -6.06 10.00
C LEU A 32 -9.87 -6.31 9.85
N TYR A 33 -9.08 -5.44 10.49
CA TYR A 33 -7.64 -5.42 10.35
C TYR A 33 -6.99 -5.53 11.72
N GLY A 34 -5.92 -6.32 11.76
CA GLY A 34 -5.07 -6.54 12.92
C GLY A 34 -3.59 -6.45 12.55
N LEU A 35 -2.73 -6.67 13.53
CA LEU A 35 -1.27 -6.66 13.39
C LEU A 35 -0.73 -8.05 13.74
N ILE A 36 0.14 -8.59 12.91
CA ILE A 36 0.84 -9.86 13.17
C ILE A 36 2.35 -9.66 13.28
N ASP A 37 3.00 -10.53 14.05
CA ASP A 37 4.46 -10.68 14.04
C ASP A 37 4.94 -11.56 12.86
N THR A 38 6.26 -11.69 12.72
CA THR A 38 6.89 -12.51 11.66
C THR A 38 6.70 -14.02 11.84
N GLU A 39 6.19 -14.47 12.98
CA GLU A 39 5.78 -15.87 13.18
C GLU A 39 4.30 -16.09 12.80
N GLY A 40 3.56 -15.01 12.55
CA GLY A 40 2.14 -15.02 12.20
C GLY A 40 1.20 -14.97 13.40
N ASN A 41 1.71 -14.70 14.61
CA ASN A 41 0.88 -14.49 15.78
C ASN A 41 0.25 -13.10 15.75
N TYR A 42 -1.03 -12.99 16.11
CA TYR A 42 -1.65 -11.69 16.31
C TYR A 42 -1.04 -10.98 17.51
N ILE A 43 -0.50 -9.79 17.26
CA ILE A 43 -0.15 -8.80 18.28
C ILE A 43 -1.39 -7.99 18.62
N VAL A 44 -2.15 -7.63 17.58
CA VAL A 44 -3.44 -6.94 17.68
C VAL A 44 -4.46 -7.73 16.90
N GLU A 45 -5.48 -8.23 17.60
CA GLU A 45 -6.58 -8.95 16.97
C GLU A 45 -7.35 -8.06 15.97
N PRO A 46 -7.91 -8.63 14.88
CA PRO A 46 -8.65 -7.87 13.88
C PRO A 46 -9.85 -7.12 14.45
N THR A 47 -9.69 -5.81 14.64
CA THR A 47 -10.68 -4.97 15.36
C THR A 47 -10.88 -3.61 14.69
N PHE A 48 -9.86 -3.09 13.99
CA PHE A 48 -9.96 -1.84 13.25
C PHE A 48 -10.63 -2.05 11.88
N THR A 49 -11.31 -1.03 11.36
CA THR A 49 -11.89 -1.09 10.01
C THR A 49 -10.86 -0.82 8.92
N GLY A 50 -9.61 -0.50 9.29
CA GLY A 50 -8.45 -0.40 8.42
C GLY A 50 -7.18 -0.19 9.23
N ILE A 51 -6.07 -0.77 8.78
CA ILE A 51 -4.72 -0.47 9.26
C ILE A 51 -3.82 -0.37 8.03
N LYS A 52 -3.00 0.68 7.95
CA LYS A 52 -1.94 0.80 6.93
C LYS A 52 -0.61 0.35 7.52
N ILE A 53 0.35 0.07 6.63
CA ILE A 53 1.75 -0.14 7.04
C ILE A 53 2.18 1.02 7.94
N GLY A 54 2.75 0.67 9.09
CA GLY A 54 3.33 1.60 10.05
C GLY A 54 4.84 1.51 10.05
N LYS A 55 5.47 2.50 10.68
CA LYS A 55 6.91 2.59 10.87
C LYS A 55 7.15 3.43 12.12
N GLU A 56 8.27 3.21 12.79
CA GLU A 56 8.61 3.88 14.06
C GLU A 56 7.63 3.56 15.19
N GLY A 57 7.02 2.37 15.13
CA GLY A 57 6.08 1.87 16.14
C GLY A 57 4.67 2.44 16.08
N LEU A 58 4.34 3.26 15.08
CA LEU A 58 3.03 3.86 14.89
C LEU A 58 2.38 3.40 13.58
N TYR A 59 1.11 3.00 13.66
CA TYR A 59 0.34 2.45 12.55
C TYR A 59 -0.87 3.34 12.28
N PRO A 60 -1.07 3.83 11.05
CA PRO A 60 -2.29 4.54 10.70
C PRO A 60 -3.47 3.57 10.81
N ILE A 61 -4.43 3.90 11.65
CA ILE A 61 -5.63 3.10 11.88
C ILE A 61 -6.87 3.86 11.44
N ARG A 62 -7.85 3.12 10.96
CA ARG A 62 -9.16 3.63 10.55
C ARG A 62 -10.25 3.06 11.44
N GLN A 63 -11.13 3.94 11.88
CA GLN A 63 -12.35 3.59 12.60
C GLN A 63 -13.56 4.27 11.98
N GLY A 64 -14.72 3.62 12.06
CA GLY A 64 -15.95 4.04 11.39
C GLY A 64 -16.13 3.39 10.02
N TYR A 65 -17.27 3.68 9.39
CA TYR A 65 -17.70 3.09 8.11
C TYR A 65 -18.17 4.18 7.14
N ASN A 66 -18.06 3.92 5.84
CA ASN A 66 -18.46 4.82 4.74
C ASN A 66 -17.81 6.22 4.87
N GLU A 67 -18.49 7.29 4.49
CA GLU A 67 -17.98 8.67 4.60
C GLU A 67 -17.71 9.17 6.04
N TYR A 68 -18.05 8.37 7.05
CA TYR A 68 -17.84 8.69 8.46
C TYR A 68 -16.59 8.06 9.07
N TYR A 69 -15.80 7.29 8.29
CA TYR A 69 -14.54 6.79 8.83
C TYR A 69 -13.55 7.93 9.02
N LYS A 70 -12.66 7.80 10.01
CA LYS A 70 -11.54 8.69 10.22
C LYS A 70 -10.26 7.90 10.46
N TRP A 71 -9.13 8.52 10.15
CA TRP A 71 -7.81 8.00 10.39
C TRP A 71 -7.20 8.63 11.64
N GLY A 72 -6.52 7.79 12.41
CA GLY A 72 -5.69 8.14 13.57
C GLY A 72 -4.48 7.22 13.59
N PHE A 73 -3.86 7.03 14.76
CA PHE A 73 -2.71 6.14 14.91
C PHE A 73 -2.83 5.29 16.17
N CYS A 74 -2.46 4.01 16.05
CA CYS A 74 -2.20 3.16 17.20
C CYS A 74 -0.72 2.83 17.32
N ASP A 75 -0.30 2.44 18.51
CA ASP A 75 1.02 1.87 18.73
C ASP A 75 1.08 0.37 18.35
N ARG A 76 2.20 -0.28 18.66
CA ARG A 76 2.41 -1.72 18.40
C ARG A 76 1.49 -2.63 19.21
N THR A 77 0.93 -2.17 20.32
CA THR A 77 0.01 -2.92 21.18
C THR A 77 -1.45 -2.78 20.74
N GLY A 78 -1.72 -1.88 19.79
CA GLY A 78 -3.06 -1.52 19.35
C GLY A 78 -3.71 -0.43 20.19
N GLU A 79 -2.99 0.15 21.15
CA GLU A 79 -3.46 1.31 21.90
C GLU A 79 -3.51 2.52 20.97
N VAL A 80 -4.65 3.20 20.90
CA VAL A 80 -4.82 4.41 20.10
C VAL A 80 -4.06 5.55 20.77
N VAL A 81 -3.03 6.06 20.10
CA VAL A 81 -2.19 7.17 20.59
C VAL A 81 -2.60 8.51 19.98
N ILE A 82 -3.16 8.48 18.77
CA ILE A 82 -3.75 9.64 18.11
C ILE A 82 -5.16 9.25 17.70
N GLU A 83 -6.14 9.87 18.33
CA GLU A 83 -7.55 9.58 18.07
C GLU A 83 -7.92 9.80 16.60
N PRO A 84 -8.76 8.92 16.00
CA PRO A 84 -9.25 9.08 14.63
C PRO A 84 -9.93 10.43 14.40
N GLN A 85 -9.22 11.32 13.73
CA GLN A 85 -9.66 12.70 13.49
C GLN A 85 -9.33 13.19 12.08
N TYR A 86 -8.50 12.47 11.32
CA TYR A 86 -8.03 12.86 9.99
C TYR A 86 -8.81 12.16 8.87
N LYS A 87 -8.91 12.84 7.73
CA LYS A 87 -9.58 12.31 6.54
C LYS A 87 -8.75 11.20 5.89
N ASP A 88 -7.44 11.33 5.99
CA ASP A 88 -6.46 10.33 5.60
C ASP A 88 -5.16 10.50 6.40
N ALA A 89 -4.36 9.44 6.49
CA ALA A 89 -3.07 9.45 7.15
C ALA A 89 -2.09 8.52 6.45
N SER A 90 -0.83 8.92 6.34
CA SER A 90 0.27 8.04 5.92
C SER A 90 1.13 7.62 7.11
N MET A 91 2.09 6.72 6.88
CA MET A 91 2.99 6.25 7.93
C MET A 91 3.89 7.37 8.45
N PHE A 92 4.31 7.24 9.71
CA PHE A 92 5.41 8.03 10.26
C PHE A 92 6.72 7.65 9.57
N SER A 93 7.56 8.63 9.28
CA SER A 93 8.92 8.43 8.81
C SER A 93 9.74 9.67 9.12
N GLU A 94 10.93 9.46 9.68
CA GLU A 94 11.84 10.51 10.14
C GLU A 94 11.18 11.46 11.16
N GLY A 95 10.33 10.89 12.02
CA GLY A 95 9.64 11.60 13.10
C GLY A 95 8.32 12.29 12.72
N TYR A 96 7.94 12.32 11.44
CA TYR A 96 6.72 13.00 10.98
C TYR A 96 5.80 12.09 10.18
N ALA A 97 4.50 12.38 10.20
CA ALA A 97 3.51 11.74 9.33
C ALA A 97 2.69 12.79 8.57
N PRO A 98 2.51 12.64 7.24
CA PRO A 98 1.56 13.45 6.53
C PRO A 98 0.13 12.96 6.81
N VAL A 99 -0.76 13.90 7.15
CA VAL A 99 -2.18 13.67 7.44
C VAL A 99 -3.04 14.65 6.67
N LYS A 100 -4.24 14.24 6.32
CA LYS A 100 -5.20 15.03 5.55
C LYS A 100 -6.30 15.58 6.45
N LEU A 101 -6.50 16.89 6.41
CA LEU A 101 -7.45 17.59 7.28
C LEU A 101 -8.93 17.41 6.83
N TYR A 102 -9.83 17.61 7.79
CA TYR A 102 -11.27 17.74 7.58
C TYR A 102 -11.68 19.22 7.54
N ASP A 103 -11.12 19.96 6.59
CA ASP A 103 -11.52 21.32 6.26
C ASP A 103 -12.03 21.40 4.81
N ASP A 104 -12.48 22.59 4.42
CA ASP A 104 -13.08 22.85 3.10
C ASP A 104 -12.11 22.57 1.95
N GLU A 105 -10.82 22.77 2.15
CA GLU A 105 -9.78 22.51 1.13
C GLU A 105 -9.28 21.05 1.16
N SER A 106 -9.45 20.36 2.31
CA SER A 106 -8.97 19.01 2.59
C SER A 106 -7.48 18.85 2.26
N LEU A 107 -6.64 19.76 2.76
CA LEU A 107 -5.21 19.75 2.48
C LEU A 107 -4.43 18.81 3.41
N TRP A 108 -3.21 18.49 2.99
CA TRP A 108 -2.25 17.70 3.75
C TRP A 108 -1.33 18.59 4.56
N VAL A 109 -1.10 18.19 5.81
CA VAL A 109 -0.11 18.78 6.73
C VAL A 109 0.76 17.67 7.30
N PHE A 110 1.88 18.04 7.92
CA PHE A 110 2.73 17.11 8.66
C PHE A 110 2.51 17.26 10.15
N ILE A 111 2.39 16.13 10.84
CA ILE A 111 2.31 16.07 12.30
C ILE A 111 3.49 15.31 12.91
N ASP A 112 3.84 15.67 14.14
CA ASP A 112 4.73 14.87 14.99
C ASP A 112 3.96 13.76 15.73
N LYS A 113 4.67 12.98 16.56
CA LYS A 113 4.11 11.87 17.35
C LYS A 113 3.18 12.33 18.47
N ASP A 114 3.25 13.59 18.86
CA ASP A 114 2.38 14.23 19.86
C ASP A 114 1.17 14.91 19.20
N ASN A 115 0.97 14.70 17.89
CA ASN A 115 -0.12 15.23 17.08
C ASN A 115 -0.07 16.77 16.87
N ASN A 116 1.11 17.39 16.99
CA ASN A 116 1.29 18.80 16.66
C ASN A 116 1.62 18.96 15.17
N ILE A 117 1.04 19.97 14.52
CA ILE A 117 1.47 20.38 13.17
C ILE A 117 2.88 20.98 13.27
N VAL A 118 3.83 20.44 12.51
CA VAL A 118 5.27 20.73 12.70
C VAL A 118 5.76 21.99 11.99
N PHE A 119 5.05 22.45 10.96
CA PHE A 119 5.29 23.72 10.27
C PHE A 119 4.01 24.24 9.60
N ASP A 120 3.90 25.56 9.45
CA ASP A 120 2.72 26.25 8.89
C ASP A 120 2.72 26.21 7.34
N LYS A 121 2.53 25.01 6.78
CA LYS A 121 2.42 24.77 5.33
C LYS A 121 1.40 23.67 5.06
N GLU A 122 0.65 23.85 3.97
CA GLU A 122 -0.39 22.93 3.54
C GLU A 122 -0.19 22.53 2.08
N PHE A 123 -0.50 21.29 1.73
CA PHE A 123 -0.22 20.71 0.42
C PHE A 123 -1.44 20.00 -0.17
N ASN A 124 -1.53 19.93 -1.50
CA ASN A 124 -2.58 19.14 -2.14
C ASN A 124 -2.37 17.63 -1.94
N TYR A 125 -1.10 17.22 -1.78
CA TYR A 125 -0.68 15.87 -1.45
C TYR A 125 0.69 15.88 -0.78
N ALA A 126 0.95 14.90 0.09
CA ALA A 126 2.25 14.75 0.75
C ALA A 126 2.60 13.27 0.93
N LEU A 127 3.83 12.90 0.58
CA LEU A 127 4.43 11.60 0.87
C LEU A 127 5.26 11.68 2.16
N PRO A 128 5.47 10.56 2.89
CA PRO A 128 6.34 10.54 4.06
C PRO A 128 7.77 11.00 3.72
N PHE A 129 8.46 11.55 4.72
CA PHE A 129 9.87 11.88 4.62
C PHE A 129 10.71 10.63 4.33
N SER A 130 11.68 10.79 3.44
CA SER A 130 12.66 9.77 3.09
C SER A 130 13.96 10.45 2.68
N GLU A 131 15.05 10.07 3.34
CA GLU A 131 16.40 10.63 3.14
C GLU A 131 16.46 12.14 3.45
N GLY A 132 15.68 12.60 4.41
CA GLY A 132 15.64 14.00 4.85
C GLY A 132 14.71 14.91 4.05
N LEU A 133 14.06 14.41 3.00
CA LEU A 133 13.13 15.18 2.16
C LEU A 133 11.75 14.52 2.08
N ALA A 134 10.70 15.34 1.99
CA ALA A 134 9.35 14.87 1.67
C ALA A 134 8.91 15.39 0.30
N CYS A 135 8.35 14.49 -0.51
CA CYS A 135 7.79 14.82 -1.81
C CYS A 135 6.34 15.31 -1.63
N VAL A 136 6.06 16.52 -2.07
CA VAL A 136 4.79 17.22 -1.83
C VAL A 136 4.26 17.88 -3.09
N GLN A 137 2.94 17.99 -3.18
CA GLN A 137 2.25 18.65 -4.28
C GLN A 137 1.77 20.05 -3.85
N SER A 138 2.18 21.07 -4.60
CA SER A 138 1.88 22.47 -4.26
C SER A 138 0.38 22.76 -4.29
N SER A 139 -0.11 23.37 -3.20
CA SER A 139 -1.45 23.92 -3.06
C SER A 139 -1.54 25.38 -3.53
N LYS A 140 -0.40 26.05 -3.76
CA LYS A 140 -0.35 27.46 -4.14
C LYS A 140 -1.09 27.69 -5.46
N ARG A 141 -2.01 28.66 -5.47
CA ARG A 141 -2.81 29.02 -6.65
C ARG A 141 -1.99 29.90 -7.62
N ASP A 142 -0.86 29.39 -8.07
CA ASP A 142 0.04 30.01 -9.03
C ASP A 142 0.51 29.00 -10.09
N ALA A 143 1.59 29.31 -10.83
CA ALA A 143 2.14 28.43 -11.86
C ALA A 143 2.61 27.06 -11.35
N THR A 144 2.77 26.89 -10.04
CA THR A 144 3.18 25.65 -9.38
C THR A 144 2.01 24.78 -8.96
N TYR A 145 0.76 25.24 -9.09
CA TYR A 145 -0.41 24.51 -8.62
C TYR A 145 -0.45 23.07 -9.17
N ASN A 146 -0.61 22.08 -8.28
CA ASN A 146 -0.56 20.66 -8.59
C ASN A 146 0.77 20.10 -9.10
N LEU A 147 1.84 20.90 -9.14
CA LEU A 147 3.19 20.39 -9.40
C LEU A 147 3.81 19.84 -8.11
N TRP A 148 4.66 18.84 -8.28
CA TRP A 148 5.40 18.18 -7.22
C TRP A 148 6.79 18.81 -7.06
N GLY A 149 7.19 18.98 -5.81
CA GLY A 149 8.50 19.41 -5.36
C GLY A 149 8.89 18.68 -4.08
N TYR A 150 9.98 19.11 -3.46
CA TYR A 150 10.52 18.47 -2.26
C TYR A 150 10.83 19.49 -1.18
N ILE A 151 10.37 19.21 0.03
CA ILE A 151 10.60 20.04 1.21
C ILE A 151 11.55 19.36 2.19
N ASP A 152 12.27 20.16 2.97
CA ASP A 152 13.02 19.68 4.13
C ASP A 152 12.14 19.62 5.40
N ASN A 153 12.77 19.31 6.54
CA ASN A 153 12.11 19.22 7.83
C ASN A 153 11.64 20.56 8.43
N THR A 154 11.96 21.69 7.79
CA THR A 154 11.44 23.01 8.14
C THR A 154 10.18 23.37 7.35
N GLY A 155 9.85 22.56 6.33
CA GLY A 155 8.74 22.81 5.42
C GLY A 155 9.10 23.73 4.24
N GLU A 156 10.37 24.09 4.09
CA GLU A 156 10.85 24.90 2.97
C GLU A 156 11.27 24.02 1.79
N TYR A 157 11.03 24.52 0.57
CA TYR A 157 11.38 23.78 -0.65
C TYR A 157 12.89 23.73 -0.85
N VAL A 158 13.42 22.51 -0.92
CA VAL A 158 14.79 22.24 -1.41
C VAL A 158 14.78 22.11 -2.93
N ILE A 159 13.71 21.52 -3.47
CA ILE A 159 13.46 21.45 -4.92
C ILE A 159 12.07 22.05 -5.15
N GLU A 160 12.02 23.18 -5.84
CA GLU A 160 10.77 23.88 -6.13
C GLU A 160 9.80 22.99 -6.93
N PRO A 161 8.48 23.14 -6.74
CA PRO A 161 7.52 22.34 -7.48
C PRO A 161 7.59 22.60 -8.98
N GLN A 162 7.93 21.56 -9.71
CA GLN A 162 8.16 21.62 -11.15
C GLN A 162 7.78 20.33 -11.89
N PHE A 163 7.53 19.24 -11.17
CA PHE A 163 7.25 17.93 -11.75
C PHE A 163 5.76 17.62 -11.79
N GLN A 164 5.30 16.93 -12.83
CA GLN A 164 3.89 16.55 -12.98
C GLN A 164 3.54 15.37 -12.08
N ALA A 165 4.51 14.50 -11.85
CA ALA A 165 4.50 13.49 -10.80
C ALA A 165 5.92 13.24 -10.31
N ALA A 166 6.04 12.88 -9.03
CA ALA A 166 7.29 12.53 -8.39
C ALA A 166 7.05 11.49 -7.28
N ALA A 167 8.11 10.83 -6.82
CA ALA A 167 8.06 9.86 -5.74
C ALA A 167 9.08 10.21 -4.64
N SER A 168 9.01 9.55 -3.48
CA SER A 168 10.01 9.71 -2.44
C SER A 168 11.41 9.32 -2.91
N PHE A 169 12.44 9.96 -2.35
CA PHE A 169 13.83 9.56 -2.55
C PHE A 169 14.09 8.18 -1.95
N SER A 170 14.89 7.39 -2.66
CA SER A 170 15.37 6.09 -2.19
C SER A 170 16.74 5.83 -2.80
N GLU A 171 17.70 5.57 -1.93
CA GLU A 171 19.12 5.42 -2.22
C GLU A 171 19.74 6.58 -3.03
N GLY A 172 19.33 7.81 -2.72
CA GLY A 172 19.83 9.06 -3.30
C GLY A 172 19.16 9.51 -4.60
N LEU A 173 18.20 8.75 -5.12
CA LEU A 173 17.48 9.06 -6.36
C LEU A 173 15.96 9.03 -6.16
N ALA A 174 15.26 9.91 -6.85
CA ALA A 174 13.79 9.91 -6.92
C ALA A 174 13.32 9.87 -8.36
N LYS A 175 12.28 9.07 -8.61
CA LYS A 175 11.60 9.09 -9.89
C LYS A 175 10.83 10.40 -10.05
N PHE A 176 10.88 10.97 -11.25
CA PHE A 176 9.96 12.02 -11.70
C PHE A 176 9.36 11.66 -13.05
N GLN A 177 8.23 12.27 -13.40
CA GLN A 177 7.58 12.09 -14.70
C GLN A 177 7.46 13.44 -15.43
N THR A 178 7.81 13.46 -16.71
CA THR A 178 7.58 14.61 -17.59
C THR A 178 6.22 14.49 -18.28
N GLY A 179 5.51 15.60 -18.45
CA GLY A 179 4.24 15.64 -19.18
C GLY A 179 3.01 15.22 -18.35
N SER A 180 1.82 15.46 -18.92
CA SER A 180 0.54 15.20 -18.23
C SER A 180 -0.10 13.89 -18.69
N GLY A 181 -0.52 13.06 -17.74
CA GLY A 181 -1.30 11.85 -17.98
C GLY A 181 -0.48 10.60 -18.31
N VAL A 182 -1.13 9.61 -18.94
CA VAL A 182 -0.53 8.29 -19.24
C VAL A 182 0.69 8.36 -20.16
N ALA A 183 0.84 9.41 -20.97
CA ALA A 183 1.95 9.52 -21.93
C ALA A 183 3.26 10.05 -21.32
N GLY A 184 3.28 10.42 -20.03
CA GLY A 184 4.47 10.99 -19.43
C GLY A 184 5.59 9.96 -19.24
N LEU A 185 6.83 10.34 -19.52
CA LEU A 185 7.98 9.45 -19.36
C LEU A 185 8.65 9.69 -18.00
N CYS A 186 9.09 8.59 -17.39
CA CYS A 186 9.78 8.55 -16.11
C CYS A 186 11.29 8.67 -16.32
N GLY A 187 11.92 9.51 -15.50
CA GLY A 187 13.36 9.62 -15.31
C GLY A 187 13.69 9.69 -13.82
N TYR A 188 14.94 9.98 -13.48
CA TYR A 188 15.39 10.11 -12.09
C TYR A 188 16.17 11.39 -11.84
N ILE A 189 15.91 12.01 -10.69
CA ILE A 189 16.65 13.15 -10.16
C ILE A 189 17.44 12.78 -8.91
N ASN A 190 18.52 13.50 -8.64
CA ASN A 190 19.23 13.45 -7.37
C ASN A 190 18.60 14.39 -6.32
N MET A 191 19.16 14.39 -5.11
CA MET A 191 18.73 15.23 -3.97
C MET A 191 18.87 16.75 -4.19
N GLN A 192 19.55 17.18 -5.26
CA GLN A 192 19.66 18.59 -5.67
C GLN A 192 18.63 18.95 -6.76
N GLY A 193 17.81 17.99 -7.21
CA GLY A 193 16.84 18.15 -8.29
C GLY A 193 17.45 18.06 -9.70
N GLU A 194 18.71 17.66 -9.81
CA GLU A 194 19.37 17.49 -11.11
C GLU A 194 18.99 16.14 -11.71
N VAL A 195 18.69 16.13 -13.01
CA VAL A 195 18.37 14.90 -13.75
C VAL A 195 19.62 14.02 -13.85
N VAL A 196 19.55 12.81 -13.32
CA VAL A 196 20.61 11.78 -13.40
C VAL A 196 20.31 10.79 -14.52
N ILE A 197 19.04 10.41 -14.67
CA ILE A 197 18.58 9.51 -15.72
C ILE A 197 17.48 10.23 -16.49
N GLU A 198 17.72 10.46 -17.77
CA GLU A 198 16.78 11.15 -18.64
C GLU A 198 15.44 10.40 -18.76
N PRO A 199 14.30 11.12 -18.84
CA PRO A 199 12.98 10.51 -19.00
C PRO A 199 12.87 9.67 -20.26
N GLN A 200 12.70 8.35 -20.08
CA GLN A 200 12.64 7.42 -21.20
C GLN A 200 11.77 6.18 -20.95
N PHE A 201 11.32 5.97 -19.71
CA PHE A 201 10.54 4.79 -19.31
C PHE A 201 9.06 5.12 -19.17
N SER A 202 8.16 4.23 -19.59
CA SER A 202 6.72 4.38 -19.33
C SER A 202 6.40 4.22 -17.84
N TYR A 203 7.19 3.39 -17.16
CA TYR A 203 7.11 3.12 -15.74
C TYR A 203 8.52 3.00 -15.17
N ALA A 204 8.70 3.53 -13.97
CA ALA A 204 9.89 3.30 -13.16
C ALA A 204 9.50 3.11 -11.68
N GLY A 205 10.22 2.23 -10.98
CA GLY A 205 10.09 1.97 -9.55
C GLY A 205 11.05 2.81 -8.72
N LEU A 206 11.01 2.65 -7.39
CA LEU A 206 12.03 3.20 -6.50
C LEU A 206 13.33 2.40 -6.63
N PHE A 207 14.48 3.05 -6.44
CA PHE A 207 15.74 2.34 -6.26
C PHE A 207 15.73 1.61 -4.92
N SER A 208 16.12 0.35 -4.94
CA SER A 208 16.32 -0.45 -3.75
C SER A 208 17.28 -1.57 -4.11
N ASP A 209 18.17 -1.90 -3.19
CA ASP A 209 19.17 -2.92 -3.42
C ASP A 209 20.10 -2.56 -4.62
N GLY A 210 20.26 -1.26 -4.89
CA GLY A 210 21.03 -0.73 -6.02
C GLY A 210 20.32 -0.72 -7.38
N LEU A 211 19.10 -1.28 -7.49
CA LEU A 211 18.39 -1.46 -8.76
C LEU A 211 17.00 -0.82 -8.74
N ALA A 212 16.50 -0.44 -9.91
CA ALA A 212 15.11 0.00 -10.09
C ALA A 212 14.41 -0.77 -11.21
N SER A 213 13.16 -1.16 -10.97
CA SER A 213 12.28 -1.75 -11.98
C SER A 213 11.87 -0.70 -13.01
N VAL A 214 11.88 -1.04 -14.29
CA VAL A 214 11.45 -0.16 -15.39
C VAL A 214 10.64 -0.92 -16.43
N LYS A 215 9.76 -0.20 -17.15
CA LYS A 215 9.10 -0.65 -18.40
C LYS A 215 9.22 0.39 -19.51
N LEU A 216 9.13 -0.03 -20.77
CA LEU A 216 9.10 0.87 -21.94
C LEU A 216 7.68 1.19 -22.43
N SER A 217 6.74 0.27 -22.24
CA SER A 217 5.35 0.34 -22.64
C SER A 217 4.43 0.38 -21.43
N LEU A 218 3.27 1.01 -21.60
CA LEU A 218 2.18 0.97 -20.60
C LEU A 218 1.33 -0.28 -20.76
N ASP A 219 1.49 -1.00 -21.88
CA ASP A 219 0.81 -2.24 -22.13
C ASP A 219 1.34 -3.34 -21.18
N GLN A 220 0.42 -3.93 -20.43
CA GLN A 220 0.75 -4.95 -19.43
C GLN A 220 1.12 -6.27 -20.10
N GLU A 221 0.63 -6.52 -21.31
CA GLU A 221 0.90 -7.73 -22.10
C GLU A 221 2.27 -7.69 -22.78
N THR A 222 2.98 -6.56 -22.73
CA THR A 222 4.33 -6.45 -23.28
C THR A 222 5.37 -6.98 -22.28
N ASN A 223 6.25 -7.87 -22.75
CA ASN A 223 7.42 -8.38 -22.04
C ASN A 223 8.61 -7.40 -22.08
N ASP A 224 8.41 -6.20 -21.56
CA ASP A 224 9.41 -5.13 -21.59
C ASP A 224 9.74 -4.55 -20.21
N ALA A 225 9.43 -5.33 -19.16
CA ALA A 225 9.86 -5.03 -17.80
C ALA A 225 11.24 -5.64 -17.51
N GLY A 226 12.09 -4.87 -16.84
CA GLY A 226 13.42 -5.31 -16.38
C GLY A 226 13.97 -4.37 -15.32
N TYR A 227 15.30 -4.25 -15.22
CA TYR A 227 15.94 -3.43 -14.19
C TYR A 227 17.12 -2.62 -14.69
N ILE A 228 17.28 -1.44 -14.10
CA ILE A 228 18.40 -0.53 -14.32
C ILE A 228 19.22 -0.33 -13.05
N ASP A 229 20.50 0.00 -13.23
CA ASP A 229 21.35 0.56 -12.17
C ASP A 229 21.14 2.08 -12.00
N LYS A 230 21.90 2.71 -11.09
CA LYS A 230 21.77 4.14 -10.76
C LYS A 230 22.29 5.08 -11.84
N GLU A 231 23.07 4.55 -12.76
CA GLU A 231 23.54 5.25 -13.96
C GLU A 231 22.53 5.11 -15.12
N GLY A 232 21.47 4.31 -14.95
CA GLY A 232 20.41 4.09 -15.94
C GLY A 232 20.72 2.98 -16.95
N ASN A 233 21.78 2.20 -16.75
CA ASN A 233 22.08 1.07 -17.61
C ASN A 233 21.14 -0.09 -17.31
N ILE A 234 20.60 -0.73 -18.35
CA ILE A 234 19.81 -1.97 -18.20
C ILE A 234 20.76 -3.09 -17.77
N VAL A 235 20.61 -3.54 -16.52
CA VAL A 235 21.42 -4.64 -15.93
C VAL A 235 20.69 -5.96 -15.94
N ILE A 236 19.35 -5.94 -15.85
CA ILE A 236 18.50 -7.11 -16.09
C ILE A 236 17.66 -6.82 -17.33
N PRO A 237 17.76 -7.63 -18.39
CA PRO A 237 17.07 -7.40 -19.65
C PRO A 237 15.57 -7.17 -19.48
N LEU A 238 15.01 -6.34 -20.37
CA LEU A 238 13.57 -6.10 -20.47
C LEU A 238 12.91 -7.33 -21.11
N GLN A 239 12.47 -8.27 -20.29
CA GLN A 239 12.00 -9.59 -20.74
C GLN A 239 10.83 -10.16 -19.94
N TYR A 240 10.35 -9.41 -18.93
CA TYR A 240 9.25 -9.82 -18.08
C TYR A 240 7.99 -9.00 -18.39
N TYR A 241 6.82 -9.58 -18.16
CA TYR A 241 5.55 -8.84 -18.29
C TYR A 241 5.45 -7.76 -17.20
N ASN A 242 5.96 -8.07 -16.01
CA ASN A 242 6.01 -7.14 -14.90
C ASN A 242 7.16 -7.48 -13.95
N THR A 243 7.69 -6.47 -13.28
CA THR A 243 8.72 -6.60 -12.26
C THR A 243 8.36 -5.72 -11.06
N THR A 244 8.91 -6.01 -9.89
CA THR A 244 8.74 -5.14 -8.71
C THR A 244 10.07 -4.84 -8.03
N THR A 245 10.04 -4.21 -6.85
CA THR A 245 11.25 -3.71 -6.18
C THR A 245 12.12 -4.85 -5.65
N PHE A 246 13.44 -4.76 -5.85
CA PHE A 246 14.41 -5.64 -5.17
C PHE A 246 14.46 -5.34 -3.68
N LYS A 247 14.34 -6.39 -2.87
CA LYS A 247 14.58 -6.34 -1.43
C LYS A 247 15.24 -7.64 -1.02
N GLU A 248 16.27 -7.54 -0.18
CA GLU A 248 16.98 -8.70 0.36
C GLU A 248 17.55 -9.61 -0.74
N GLY A 249 18.02 -9.00 -1.83
CA GLY A 249 18.61 -9.70 -2.96
C GLY A 249 17.61 -10.34 -3.94
N LEU A 250 16.31 -10.29 -3.67
CA LEU A 250 15.27 -10.90 -4.52
C LEU A 250 14.23 -9.90 -4.98
N ALA A 251 13.62 -10.14 -6.14
CA ALA A 251 12.47 -9.40 -6.62
C ALA A 251 11.47 -10.32 -7.33
N PRO A 252 10.15 -10.12 -7.14
CA PRO A 252 9.17 -10.85 -7.88
C PRO A 252 9.05 -10.34 -9.32
N VAL A 253 8.90 -11.28 -10.25
CA VAL A 253 8.77 -11.04 -11.69
C VAL A 253 7.64 -11.90 -12.25
N LEU A 254 6.84 -11.30 -13.13
CA LEU A 254 5.73 -11.95 -13.81
C LEU A 254 6.23 -12.55 -15.14
N GLN A 255 6.12 -13.87 -15.28
CA GLN A 255 6.61 -14.61 -16.44
C GLN A 255 5.67 -15.78 -16.80
N GLY A 256 5.49 -16.02 -18.09
CA GLY A 256 4.69 -17.11 -18.65
C GLY A 256 4.98 -17.31 -20.14
N GLU A 257 4.40 -18.35 -20.75
CA GLU A 257 4.42 -18.51 -22.22
C GLU A 257 3.56 -17.44 -22.91
N THR A 258 2.46 -17.07 -22.24
CA THR A 258 1.53 -16.01 -22.58
C THR A 258 1.34 -15.09 -21.37
N PHE A 259 0.74 -13.91 -21.57
CA PHE A 259 0.43 -13.02 -20.45
C PHE A 259 -0.67 -13.62 -19.56
N GLU A 260 -1.66 -14.27 -20.17
CA GLU A 260 -2.81 -14.86 -19.50
C GLU A 260 -2.43 -15.99 -18.54
N ASP A 261 -1.38 -16.75 -18.86
CA ASP A 261 -0.86 -17.83 -18.03
C ASP A 261 0.34 -17.41 -17.18
N ALA A 262 0.73 -16.12 -17.22
CA ALA A 262 1.89 -15.63 -16.49
C ALA A 262 1.64 -15.62 -14.98
N LEU A 263 2.64 -16.06 -14.22
CA LEU A 263 2.63 -16.08 -12.77
C LEU A 263 3.88 -15.41 -12.22
N TYR A 264 3.79 -14.93 -10.98
CA TYR A 264 4.93 -14.39 -10.27
C TYR A 264 5.84 -15.53 -9.78
N GLY A 265 7.12 -15.40 -10.13
CA GLY A 265 8.26 -16.05 -9.49
C GLY A 265 9.17 -15.00 -8.85
N TYR A 266 10.36 -15.38 -8.43
CA TYR A 266 11.36 -14.47 -7.86
C TYR A 266 12.73 -14.72 -8.47
N ILE A 267 13.40 -13.63 -8.86
CA ILE A 267 14.77 -13.66 -9.37
C ILE A 267 15.73 -13.00 -8.37
N ASN A 268 17.01 -13.35 -8.48
CA ASN A 268 18.11 -12.61 -7.84
C ASN A 268 18.65 -11.50 -8.77
N LYS A 269 19.67 -10.77 -8.30
CA LYS A 269 20.32 -9.68 -9.05
C LYS A 269 21.09 -10.13 -10.29
N ASP A 270 21.47 -11.41 -10.35
CA ASP A 270 22.11 -12.03 -11.52
C ASP A 270 21.08 -12.54 -12.54
N ASN A 271 19.80 -12.20 -12.34
CA ASN A 271 18.67 -12.64 -13.16
C ASN A 271 18.43 -14.17 -13.13
N GLU A 272 18.88 -14.85 -12.08
CA GLU A 272 18.61 -16.27 -11.87
C GLU A 272 17.26 -16.46 -11.16
N MET A 273 16.43 -17.36 -11.69
CA MET A 273 15.13 -17.69 -11.09
C MET A 273 15.30 -18.55 -9.83
N ILE A 274 15.10 -17.94 -8.66
CA ILE A 274 15.22 -18.60 -7.35
C ILE A 274 13.93 -19.31 -6.96
N ILE A 275 12.78 -18.66 -7.19
CA ILE A 275 11.46 -19.25 -6.95
C ILE A 275 10.70 -19.24 -8.27
N LYS A 276 10.42 -20.43 -8.82
CA LYS A 276 9.73 -20.55 -10.11
C LYS A 276 8.32 -19.90 -10.09
N PRO A 277 7.85 -19.34 -11.21
CA PRO A 277 6.50 -18.80 -11.35
C PRO A 277 5.42 -19.77 -10.88
N LYS A 278 4.66 -19.35 -9.87
CA LYS A 278 3.52 -20.13 -9.33
C LYS A 278 2.51 -19.30 -8.53
N TYR A 279 2.74 -17.99 -8.37
CA TYR A 279 1.88 -17.12 -7.58
C TYR A 279 1.10 -16.17 -8.49
N TYR A 280 -0.19 -16.01 -8.22
CA TYR A 280 -1.01 -15.02 -8.91
C TYR A 280 -0.62 -13.58 -8.53
N MET A 281 -0.26 -13.35 -7.26
CA MET A 281 0.32 -12.08 -6.79
C MET A 281 1.48 -12.35 -5.83
N ALA A 282 2.47 -11.47 -5.86
CA ALA A 282 3.66 -11.56 -5.02
C ALA A 282 4.15 -10.17 -4.65
N TYR A 283 4.42 -9.95 -3.36
CA TYR A 283 5.10 -8.74 -2.87
C TYR A 283 6.61 -8.98 -2.76
N SER A 284 7.38 -7.89 -2.74
CA SER A 284 8.81 -7.92 -2.41
C SER A 284 9.01 -8.48 -1.00
N PHE A 285 10.15 -9.13 -0.78
CA PHE A 285 10.56 -9.58 0.55
C PHE A 285 10.76 -8.38 1.48
N SER A 286 10.47 -8.59 2.75
CA SER A 286 10.79 -7.68 3.84
C SER A 286 10.87 -8.49 5.13
N GLU A 287 11.98 -8.35 5.83
CA GLU A 287 12.32 -9.09 7.06
C GLU A 287 12.27 -10.61 6.86
N GLY A 288 12.76 -11.08 5.70
CA GLY A 288 12.83 -12.49 5.34
C GLY A 288 11.51 -13.11 4.86
N LEU A 289 10.43 -12.33 4.77
CA LEU A 289 9.10 -12.80 4.37
C LEU A 289 8.51 -12.00 3.21
N ALA A 290 7.74 -12.67 2.35
CA ALA A 290 6.97 -12.04 1.29
C ALA A 290 5.51 -12.52 1.32
N ALA A 291 4.58 -11.57 1.20
CA ALA A 291 3.17 -11.89 1.03
C ALA A 291 2.92 -12.36 -0.41
N VAL A 292 2.22 -13.48 -0.56
CA VAL A 292 1.87 -14.08 -1.85
C VAL A 292 0.43 -14.55 -1.86
N LYS A 293 -0.15 -14.63 -3.06
CA LYS A 293 -1.49 -15.16 -3.30
C LYS A 293 -1.42 -16.15 -4.46
N THR A 294 -2.03 -17.33 -4.31
CA THR A 294 -1.92 -18.42 -5.29
C THR A 294 -2.95 -18.37 -6.40
N ASP A 295 -4.09 -17.72 -6.17
CA ASP A 295 -5.20 -17.65 -7.14
C ASP A 295 -5.87 -16.27 -7.08
N TYR A 296 -6.54 -15.87 -8.16
CA TYR A 296 -7.33 -14.64 -8.20
C TYR A 296 -8.56 -14.70 -7.30
N TYR A 297 -9.21 -15.87 -7.21
CA TYR A 297 -10.52 -15.99 -6.57
C TYR A 297 -10.54 -15.48 -5.12
N GLU A 298 -11.69 -14.94 -4.71
CA GLU A 298 -11.90 -14.34 -3.37
C GLU A 298 -11.60 -15.31 -2.22
N ASN A 299 -11.68 -16.62 -2.47
CA ASN A 299 -11.38 -17.65 -1.47
C ASN A 299 -9.88 -17.92 -1.30
N SER A 300 -9.01 -17.39 -2.17
CA SER A 300 -7.56 -17.46 -1.97
C SER A 300 -7.13 -16.29 -1.10
N GLY A 301 -6.79 -16.58 0.14
CA GLY A 301 -6.19 -15.61 1.03
C GLY A 301 -4.72 -15.35 0.72
N TRP A 302 -4.21 -14.25 1.27
CA TRP A 302 -2.79 -13.94 1.28
C TRP A 302 -2.05 -14.78 2.32
N MET A 303 -0.89 -15.30 1.96
CA MET A 303 -0.02 -16.08 2.84
C MET A 303 1.42 -15.53 2.79
N TYR A 304 2.29 -15.97 3.69
CA TYR A 304 3.69 -15.53 3.69
C TYR A 304 4.66 -16.67 3.43
N ILE A 305 5.63 -16.42 2.55
CA ILE A 305 6.73 -17.33 2.23
C ILE A 305 8.05 -16.73 2.67
N ASN A 306 9.04 -17.59 2.95
CA ASN A 306 10.41 -17.16 3.15
C ASN A 306 11.20 -17.08 1.83
N ILE A 307 12.47 -16.66 1.91
CA ILE A 307 13.36 -16.48 0.76
C ILE A 307 13.63 -17.77 -0.04
N GLU A 308 13.47 -18.96 0.57
CA GLU A 308 13.55 -20.24 -0.16
C GLU A 308 12.21 -20.64 -0.82
N GLY A 309 11.18 -19.79 -0.72
CA GLY A 309 9.85 -20.03 -1.25
C GLY A 309 9.02 -21.05 -0.45
N LYS A 310 9.40 -21.30 0.81
CA LYS A 310 8.65 -22.15 1.73
C LYS A 310 7.58 -21.33 2.44
N LEU A 311 6.39 -21.89 2.55
CA LEU A 311 5.27 -21.31 3.31
C LEU A 311 5.63 -21.24 4.80
N VAL A 312 5.53 -20.04 5.38
CA VAL A 312 5.77 -19.77 6.80
C VAL A 312 4.47 -19.47 7.53
N ILE A 313 3.71 -18.47 7.06
CA ILE A 313 2.43 -18.09 7.67
C ILE A 313 1.33 -18.51 6.72
N LYS A 314 0.56 -19.51 7.14
CA LYS A 314 -0.62 -19.99 6.42
C LYS A 314 -1.86 -19.52 7.15
N ASN A 315 -2.38 -18.38 6.72
CA ASN A 315 -3.68 -17.89 7.12
C ASN A 315 -4.33 -17.34 5.86
N ASP A 316 -5.60 -17.60 5.62
CA ASP A 316 -6.27 -17.14 4.41
C ASP A 316 -6.70 -15.66 4.58
N TYR A 317 -5.72 -14.77 4.79
CA TYR A 317 -5.96 -13.34 5.04
C TYR A 317 -6.65 -12.69 3.84
N SER A 318 -7.65 -11.83 4.09
CA SER A 318 -8.30 -11.07 3.03
C SER A 318 -7.39 -10.01 2.42
N SER A 319 -6.41 -9.55 3.20
CA SER A 319 -5.33 -8.66 2.77
C SER A 319 -4.08 -8.89 3.61
N ALA A 320 -2.92 -8.67 3.01
CA ALA A 320 -1.62 -8.74 3.67
C ALA A 320 -0.77 -7.55 3.24
N SER A 321 0.26 -7.26 4.03
CA SER A 321 1.24 -6.22 3.74
C SER A 321 2.65 -6.70 4.09
N SER A 322 3.66 -5.97 3.59
CA SER A 322 5.06 -6.24 3.95
C SER A 322 5.32 -5.94 5.43
N PHE A 323 6.22 -6.71 6.04
CA PHE A 323 6.66 -6.46 7.40
C PHE A 323 7.54 -5.21 7.47
N ILE A 324 7.29 -4.36 8.46
CA ILE A 324 8.17 -3.25 8.85
C ILE A 324 8.26 -3.24 10.37
N ASP A 325 9.48 -3.16 10.88
CA ASP A 325 9.81 -3.21 12.30
C ASP A 325 9.26 -4.48 12.99
N GLY A 326 9.25 -5.63 12.31
CA GLY A 326 8.76 -6.91 12.85
C GLY A 326 7.25 -7.13 12.77
N ILE A 327 6.49 -6.22 12.14
CA ILE A 327 5.02 -6.25 12.17
C ILE A 327 4.42 -6.02 10.78
N ALA A 328 3.36 -6.76 10.46
CA ALA A 328 2.55 -6.54 9.27
C ALA A 328 1.06 -6.36 9.60
N PRO A 329 0.41 -5.32 9.06
CA PRO A 329 -1.05 -5.28 8.97
C PRO A 329 -1.62 -6.40 8.09
N VAL A 330 -2.64 -7.07 8.60
CA VAL A 330 -3.40 -8.10 7.87
C VAL A 330 -4.90 -7.89 8.04
N GLY A 331 -5.66 -8.23 7.00
CA GLY A 331 -7.12 -8.18 7.01
C GLY A 331 -7.76 -9.55 7.11
N MET A 332 -8.94 -9.57 7.73
CA MET A 332 -9.83 -10.73 7.81
C MET A 332 -11.25 -10.31 7.40
N VAL A 333 -12.03 -11.27 6.88
CA VAL A 333 -13.47 -11.08 6.63
C VAL A 333 -14.28 -11.77 7.72
N GLU A 334 -15.14 -11.00 8.39
CA GLU A 334 -16.17 -11.54 9.27
C GLU A 334 -17.55 -11.40 8.64
N TYR A 335 -18.37 -12.45 8.70
CA TYR A 335 -19.76 -12.40 8.26
C TYR A 335 -20.67 -12.16 9.48
N ARG A 336 -21.13 -10.91 9.62
CA ARG A 336 -21.97 -10.46 10.74
C ARG A 336 -23.43 -10.34 10.35
#